data_AF-S9TSX2-F1
#
_entry.id   AF-S9TSX2-F1
#
_cell.length_a   1.000
_cell.length_b   1.000
_cell.length_c   1.000
_cell.angle_alpha   90.00
_cell.angle_beta   90.00
_cell.angle_gamma   90.00
#
_symmetry.space_group_name_H-M   'P 1'
#
loop_
_entity.id
_entity.type
_entity.pdbx_description
1 polymer ?
#
loop_
_entity_poly.entity_id
_entity_poly.type
_entity_poly.pdbx_seq_one_letter_code
_entity_poly.pdbx_strand_id
1 'polypeptide(L)'
;MKSSGAIMLAVLILLLFAMSMELTTIVEDAKGNSTRVTPTSTSTLTEVGLVNPPVRSKDANHVTDEEFYSRYAAITGQTLDQVRSHLQEANEEQTGYRTFYKEYVLRTESKEGEWVRAGVLAQIEQFRFGQSVVNRFKGIFDETAYLLKETGGSSMVTNYVKGTIQASGNLQLSFSGYTEDVVRSGLFTYGERREARVPLLSELGESDVGHWYDRQHVSGSGTFSPG
;
A
#
# COMPACT_ATOMS: atom_id res chain seq x y z
N MET A 1 -37.67 33.82 16.16
CA MET A 1 -37.17 32.86 15.15
C MET A 1 -36.34 31.80 15.87
N LYS A 2 -36.95 30.68 16.24
CA LYS A 2 -36.33 29.54 16.96
C LYS A 2 -36.91 28.25 16.37
N SER A 3 -36.36 27.74 15.26
CA SER A 3 -36.78 26.42 14.73
C SER A 3 -35.76 25.74 13.81
N SER A 4 -34.45 25.94 14.00
CA SER A 4 -33.43 25.23 13.20
C SER A 4 -32.76 24.06 13.93
N GLY A 5 -32.80 24.04 15.27
CA GLY A 5 -32.15 22.98 16.07
C GLY A 5 -32.95 21.67 16.17
N ALA A 6 -34.28 21.74 16.13
CA ALA A 6 -35.13 20.56 16.27
C ALA A 6 -35.13 19.65 15.02
N ILE A 7 -34.92 20.24 13.83
CA ILE A 7 -34.90 19.51 12.56
C ILE A 7 -33.59 18.72 12.41
N MET A 8 -32.46 19.29 12.85
CA MET A 8 -31.15 18.63 12.78
C MET A 8 -31.06 17.41 13.71
N LEU A 9 -31.70 17.48 14.88
CA LEU A 9 -31.74 16.37 15.84
C LEU A 9 -32.65 15.22 15.35
N ALA A 10 -33.76 15.53 14.67
CA ALA A 10 -34.65 14.52 14.10
C ALA A 10 -33.99 13.74 12.95
N VAL A 11 -33.19 14.40 12.12
CA VAL A 11 -32.45 13.76 11.02
C VAL A 11 -31.33 12.85 11.56
N LEU A 12 -30.65 13.25 12.64
CA LEU A 12 -29.61 12.44 13.27
C LEU A 12 -30.16 11.16 13.92
N ILE A 13 -31.34 11.22 14.54
CA ILE A 13 -32.00 10.06 15.15
C ILE A 13 -32.51 9.06 14.08
N LEU A 14 -32.99 9.56 12.93
CA LEU A 14 -33.44 8.69 11.83
C LEU A 14 -32.27 7.95 11.15
N LEU A 15 -31.11 8.60 11.04
CA LEU A 15 -29.88 7.96 10.50
C LEU A 15 -29.33 6.87 11.43
N LEU A 16 -29.44 7.05 12.76
CA LEU A 16 -29.05 6.04 13.74
C LEU A 16 -30.00 4.82 13.76
N PHE A 17 -31.29 5.01 13.45
CA PHE A 17 -32.24 3.90 13.31
C PHE A 17 -32.04 3.09 12.01
N ALA A 18 -31.66 3.74 10.91
CA ALA A 18 -31.39 3.06 9.64
C ALA A 18 -30.14 2.17 9.69
N MET A 19 -29.10 2.55 10.43
CA MET A 19 -27.90 1.71 10.59
C MET A 19 -28.08 0.52 11.55
N SER A 20 -29.19 0.45 12.29
CA SER A 20 -29.45 -0.64 13.25
C SER A 20 -30.34 -1.76 12.69
N MET A 21 -30.83 -1.66 11.45
CA MET A 21 -31.72 -2.67 10.84
C MET A 21 -31.03 -3.66 9.88
N GLU A 22 -29.74 -3.54 9.55
CA GLU A 22 -29.06 -4.50 8.67
C GLU A 22 -28.32 -5.64 9.38
N LEU A 23 -28.45 -5.75 10.72
CA LEU A 23 -27.78 -6.79 11.49
C LEU A 23 -28.78 -7.66 12.26
N THR A 24 -29.62 -8.42 11.57
CA THR A 24 -30.24 -9.64 12.14
C THR A 24 -31.06 -10.39 11.09
N THR A 25 -30.50 -11.42 10.48
CA THR A 25 -31.25 -12.65 10.12
C THR A 25 -30.27 -13.81 9.94
N ILE A 26 -30.14 -14.64 10.97
CA ILE A 26 -29.63 -16.01 10.85
C ILE A 26 -30.63 -16.92 11.57
N VAL A 27 -31.19 -17.85 10.79
CA VAL A 27 -31.73 -19.19 11.13
C VAL A 27 -33.03 -19.30 11.93
N GLU A 28 -34.05 -19.92 11.30
CA GLU A 28 -34.85 -21.01 11.89
C GLU A 28 -35.56 -21.85 10.80
N ASP A 29 -36.15 -22.98 11.21
CA ASP A 29 -35.92 -24.32 10.68
C ASP A 29 -36.97 -24.92 9.70
N ALA A 30 -36.53 -26.00 9.02
CA ALA A 30 -37.19 -27.12 8.32
C ALA A 30 -38.73 -27.18 8.05
N LYS A 31 -39.11 -27.67 6.85
CA LYS A 31 -39.59 -29.06 6.58
C LYS A 31 -40.48 -29.19 5.31
N GLY A 32 -40.01 -29.99 4.35
CA GLY A 32 -40.87 -30.85 3.49
C GLY A 32 -41.08 -30.46 2.03
N ASN A 33 -40.24 -30.97 1.10
CA ASN A 33 -40.70 -32.00 0.16
C ASN A 33 -39.51 -32.67 -0.55
N SER A 34 -39.53 -34.00 -0.58
CA SER A 34 -38.51 -34.84 -1.20
C SER A 34 -38.81 -34.96 -2.68
N THR A 35 -37.90 -34.50 -3.53
CA THR A 35 -37.78 -35.02 -4.91
C THR A 35 -36.32 -34.98 -5.31
N ARG A 36 -35.79 -36.19 -5.49
CA ARG A 36 -34.40 -36.53 -5.82
C ARG A 36 -34.01 -35.88 -7.15
N VAL A 37 -33.24 -34.79 -7.09
CA VAL A 37 -32.48 -34.27 -8.22
C VAL A 37 -31.02 -34.26 -7.79
N THR A 38 -30.21 -35.06 -8.46
CA THR A 38 -28.76 -35.14 -8.29
C THR A 38 -28.18 -33.72 -8.40
N PRO A 39 -27.51 -33.18 -7.37
CA PRO A 39 -26.85 -31.91 -7.53
C PRO A 39 -25.66 -32.11 -8.46
N THR A 40 -25.80 -31.58 -9.68
CA THR A 40 -24.68 -31.13 -10.50
C THR A 40 -23.74 -30.39 -9.57
N SER A 41 -22.47 -30.83 -9.52
CA SER A 41 -21.42 -30.11 -8.80
C SER A 41 -21.34 -28.70 -9.36
N THR A 42 -22.07 -27.77 -8.75
CA THR A 42 -21.81 -26.35 -8.88
C THR A 42 -20.47 -26.16 -8.23
N SER A 43 -19.42 -26.15 -9.06
CA SER A 43 -18.09 -25.74 -8.66
C SER A 43 -18.26 -24.42 -7.92
N THR A 44 -18.07 -24.45 -6.61
CA THR A 44 -17.75 -23.25 -5.85
C THR A 44 -16.65 -22.57 -6.63
N LEU A 45 -16.95 -21.37 -7.14
CA LEU A 45 -15.92 -20.37 -7.38
C LEU A 45 -15.30 -20.16 -6.00
N THR A 46 -14.32 -21.00 -5.69
CA THR A 46 -13.33 -20.72 -4.66
C THR A 46 -12.69 -19.44 -5.17
N GLU A 47 -13.15 -18.33 -4.63
CA GLU A 47 -12.41 -17.10 -4.56
C GLU A 47 -11.00 -17.52 -4.18
N VAL A 48 -10.11 -17.51 -5.18
CA VAL A 48 -8.68 -17.74 -4.96
C VAL A 48 -8.28 -16.52 -4.17
N GLY A 49 -8.44 -16.62 -2.85
CA GLY A 49 -7.88 -15.70 -1.89
C GLY A 49 -6.42 -15.60 -2.28
N LEU A 50 -6.07 -14.50 -2.94
CA LEU A 50 -4.69 -14.17 -3.22
C LEU A 50 -4.08 -14.01 -1.85
N VAL A 51 -3.46 -15.06 -1.33
CA VAL A 51 -2.60 -14.99 -0.17
C VAL A 51 -1.46 -14.10 -0.62
N ASN A 52 -1.65 -12.79 -0.44
CA ASN A 52 -0.61 -11.80 -0.64
C ASN A 52 0.54 -12.22 0.26
N PRO A 53 1.77 -12.31 -0.25
CA PRO A 53 2.89 -12.65 0.59
C PRO A 53 2.95 -11.63 1.74
N PRO A 54 2.85 -12.08 3.00
CA PRO A 54 2.83 -11.17 4.13
C PRO A 54 4.14 -10.39 4.14
N VAL A 55 4.10 -9.11 4.49
CA VAL A 55 5.30 -8.30 4.73
C VAL A 55 6.25 -9.10 5.62
N ARG A 56 7.45 -9.36 5.11
CA ARG A 56 8.43 -10.25 5.74
C ARG A 56 9.37 -9.50 6.65
N SER A 57 9.67 -8.24 6.35
CA SER A 57 10.48 -7.38 7.21
C SER A 57 10.05 -5.92 7.15
N LYS A 58 10.35 -5.21 8.23
CA LYS A 58 10.07 -3.80 8.43
C LYS A 58 11.31 -3.14 8.99
N ASP A 59 11.80 -2.10 8.32
CA ASP A 59 12.96 -1.34 8.77
C ASP A 59 12.61 0.13 8.92
N ALA A 60 13.19 0.76 9.94
CA ALA A 60 13.12 2.19 10.18
C ALA A 60 14.54 2.71 10.36
N ASN A 61 15.11 3.26 9.29
CA ASN A 61 16.50 3.70 9.27
C ASN A 61 16.56 5.19 9.58
N HIS A 62 17.40 5.57 10.55
CA HIS A 62 17.81 6.96 10.67
C HIS A 62 18.70 7.31 9.49
N VAL A 63 18.46 8.47 8.89
CA VAL A 63 19.14 8.91 7.68
C VAL A 63 19.76 10.27 7.98
N THR A 64 21.01 10.46 7.58
CA THR A 64 21.66 11.78 7.66
C THR A 64 21.00 12.76 6.70
N ASP A 65 21.17 14.06 6.91
CA ASP A 65 20.58 15.09 6.04
C ASP A 65 21.03 14.92 4.58
N GLU A 66 22.32 14.69 4.35
CA GLU A 66 22.89 14.46 3.02
C GLU A 66 22.32 13.20 2.34
N GLU A 67 22.20 12.10 3.09
CA GLU A 67 21.59 10.87 2.57
C GLU A 67 20.11 11.07 2.26
N PHE A 68 19.39 11.83 3.09
CA PHE A 68 18.00 12.16 2.88
C PHE A 68 17.83 13.01 1.62
N TYR A 69 18.59 14.08 1.44
CA TYR A 69 18.54 14.91 0.24
C TYR A 69 18.88 14.13 -1.03
N SER A 70 19.88 13.26 -0.94
CA SER A 70 20.29 12.40 -2.07
C SER A 70 19.19 11.40 -2.45
N ARG A 71 18.55 10.76 -1.47
CA ARG A 71 17.43 9.84 -1.71
C ARG A 71 16.22 10.57 -2.27
N TYR A 72 15.86 11.71 -1.67
CA TYR A 72 14.74 12.52 -2.12
C TYR A 72 14.93 12.95 -3.58
N ALA A 73 16.11 13.48 -3.93
CA ALA A 73 16.46 13.85 -5.30
C ALA A 73 16.37 12.65 -6.27
N ALA A 74 16.93 11.50 -5.87
CA ALA A 74 16.89 10.29 -6.70
C ALA A 74 15.47 9.76 -6.94
N ILE A 75 14.59 9.84 -5.94
CA ILE A 75 13.19 9.36 -6.05
C ILE A 75 12.33 10.34 -6.86
N THR A 76 12.46 11.64 -6.60
CA THR A 76 11.61 12.67 -7.22
C THR A 76 12.14 13.17 -8.57
N GLY A 77 13.37 12.82 -8.94
CA GLY A 77 14.04 13.34 -10.14
C GLY A 77 14.49 14.80 -10.03
N GLN A 78 14.46 15.39 -8.82
CA GLN A 78 14.91 16.75 -8.56
C GLN A 78 16.44 16.82 -8.43
N THR A 79 17.01 18.02 -8.59
CA THR A 79 18.44 18.22 -8.29
C THR A 79 18.67 18.39 -6.79
N LEU A 80 19.86 18.04 -6.30
CA LEU A 80 20.22 18.20 -4.88
C LEU A 80 20.03 19.63 -4.38
N ASP A 81 20.35 20.63 -5.20
CA ASP A 81 20.23 22.03 -4.82
C ASP A 81 18.76 22.47 -4.66
N GLN A 82 17.86 21.96 -5.52
CA GLN A 82 16.42 22.20 -5.39
C GLN A 82 15.90 21.63 -4.07
N VAL A 83 16.26 20.38 -3.77
CA VAL A 83 15.84 19.70 -2.54
C VAL A 83 16.36 20.43 -1.30
N ARG A 84 17.64 20.80 -1.29
CA ARG A 84 18.25 21.55 -0.18
C ARG A 84 17.55 22.89 0.05
N SER A 85 17.33 23.66 -1.01
CA SER A 85 16.66 24.96 -0.88
C SER A 85 15.24 24.84 -0.31
N HIS A 86 14.53 23.75 -0.60
CA HIS A 86 13.16 23.53 -0.15
C HIS A 86 13.08 22.97 1.28
N LEU A 87 14.03 22.12 1.68
CA LEU A 87 13.93 21.32 2.92
C LEU A 87 14.90 21.78 4.02
N GLN A 88 15.87 22.65 3.71
CA GLN A 88 16.79 23.19 4.71
C GLN A 88 16.08 24.04 5.77
N GLU A 89 14.93 24.64 5.45
CA GLU A 89 14.10 25.37 6.42
C GLU A 89 13.31 24.45 7.35
N ALA A 90 13.16 23.16 7.02
CA ALA A 90 12.37 22.22 7.82
C ALA A 90 13.13 21.64 9.01
N ASN A 91 14.48 21.73 9.01
CA ASN A 91 15.33 21.23 10.07
C ASN A 91 15.60 22.28 11.14
N GLU A 92 15.01 22.05 12.32
CA GLU A 92 15.07 22.96 13.46
C GLU A 92 15.72 22.23 14.64
N GLU A 93 16.82 22.77 15.16
CA GLU A 93 17.45 22.29 16.39
C GLU A 93 17.44 23.40 17.44
N GLN A 94 16.82 23.12 18.58
CA GLN A 94 16.74 24.01 19.74
C GLN A 94 16.88 23.19 21.04
N THR A 95 17.13 23.85 22.17
CA THR A 95 17.31 23.15 23.44
C THR A 95 16.07 22.32 23.80
N GLY A 96 16.21 20.99 23.77
CA GLY A 96 15.12 20.06 24.08
C GLY A 96 14.18 19.74 22.91
N TYR A 97 14.51 20.20 21.70
CA TYR A 97 13.74 20.02 20.48
C TYR A 97 14.68 19.76 19.30
N ARG A 98 14.45 18.70 18.53
CA ARG A 98 15.15 18.50 17.25
C ARG A 98 14.28 17.80 16.24
N THR A 99 14.44 18.14 14.98
CA THR A 99 13.90 17.36 13.86
C THR A 99 14.99 16.53 13.21
N PHE A 100 14.62 15.39 12.67
CA PHE A 100 15.51 14.57 11.85
C PHE A 100 14.72 13.69 10.89
N TYR A 101 15.41 13.09 9.93
CA TYR A 101 14.79 12.25 8.92
C TYR A 101 14.94 10.75 9.20
N LYS A 102 13.92 10.00 8.76
CA LYS A 102 13.94 8.53 8.74
C LYS A 102 13.39 8.01 7.42
N GLU A 103 13.91 6.87 7.01
CA GLU A 103 13.34 6.06 5.94
C GLU A 103 12.60 4.87 6.54
N TYR A 104 11.35 4.70 6.16
CA TYR A 104 10.51 3.57 6.57
C TYR A 104 10.33 2.63 5.40
N VAL A 105 10.62 1.35 5.61
CA VAL A 105 10.73 0.36 4.54
C VAL A 105 9.97 -0.91 4.90
N LEU A 106 9.11 -1.36 4.00
CA LEU A 106 8.51 -2.69 4.01
C LEU A 106 9.19 -3.55 2.95
N ARG A 107 9.59 -4.77 3.30
CA ARG A 107 9.98 -5.77 2.32
C ARG A 107 9.01 -6.92 2.29
N THR A 108 8.69 -7.37 1.09
CA THR A 108 7.92 -8.58 0.86
C THR A 108 8.62 -9.43 -0.18
N GLU A 109 8.43 -10.73 -0.07
CA GLU A 109 8.95 -11.71 -1.01
C GLU A 109 7.85 -12.02 -2.03
N SER A 110 8.16 -11.89 -3.31
CA SER A 110 7.28 -12.30 -4.41
C SER A 110 7.12 -13.82 -4.39
N LYS A 111 6.14 -14.38 -5.10
CA LYS A 111 5.93 -15.83 -5.13
C LYS A 111 7.08 -16.57 -5.85
N GLU A 112 7.90 -15.84 -6.60
CA GLU A 112 9.07 -16.35 -7.31
C GLU A 112 10.37 -16.20 -6.49
N GLY A 113 10.27 -15.81 -5.20
CA GLY A 113 11.42 -15.67 -4.30
C GLY A 113 12.17 -14.34 -4.46
N GLU A 114 11.58 -13.38 -5.18
CA GLU A 114 12.21 -12.08 -5.44
C GLU A 114 11.81 -11.07 -4.38
N TRP A 115 12.74 -10.21 -3.97
CA TRP A 115 12.46 -9.23 -2.93
C TRP A 115 11.95 -7.92 -3.52
N VAL A 116 10.82 -7.46 -2.98
CA VAL A 116 10.21 -6.18 -3.30
C VAL A 116 10.27 -5.29 -2.07
N ARG A 117 10.68 -4.04 -2.30
CA ARG A 117 10.85 -3.01 -1.28
C ARG A 117 9.91 -1.84 -1.57
N ALA A 118 9.05 -1.54 -0.60
CA ALA A 118 8.27 -0.32 -0.58
C ALA A 118 8.81 0.61 0.50
N GLY A 119 9.00 1.89 0.21
CA GLY A 119 9.52 2.82 1.20
C GLY A 119 8.97 4.23 1.06
N VAL A 120 9.15 5.02 2.12
CA VAL A 120 8.81 6.44 2.17
C VAL A 120 9.76 7.14 3.14
N LEU A 121 10.11 8.40 2.83
CA LEU A 121 10.86 9.26 3.74
C LEU A 121 9.90 10.03 4.65
N ALA A 122 10.29 10.23 5.90
CA ALA A 122 9.50 10.95 6.88
C ALA A 122 10.38 11.85 7.74
N GLN A 123 9.77 12.92 8.22
CA GLN A 123 10.38 13.81 9.20
C GLN A 123 9.84 13.50 10.59
N ILE A 124 10.76 13.32 11.53
CA ILE A 124 10.48 13.05 12.93
C ILE A 124 10.82 14.28 13.73
N GLU A 125 9.93 14.62 14.65
CA GLU A 125 10.16 15.62 15.67
C GLU A 125 10.40 14.91 17.00
N GLN A 126 11.51 15.27 17.64
CA GLN A 126 11.88 14.80 18.96
C GLN A 126 11.84 15.96 19.94
N PHE A 127 11.11 15.78 21.04
CA PHE A 127 11.03 16.77 22.10
C PHE A 127 11.18 16.12 23.46
N ARG A 128 11.63 16.91 24.43
CA ARG A 128 11.71 16.49 25.83
C ARG A 128 10.41 16.80 26.56
N PHE A 129 9.90 15.81 27.29
CA PHE A 129 8.80 15.97 28.23
C PHE A 129 9.26 15.54 29.61
N GLY A 130 9.60 16.52 30.46
CA GLY A 130 10.28 16.28 31.73
C GLY A 130 11.66 15.64 31.52
N GLN A 131 11.84 14.42 32.02
CA GLN A 131 13.08 13.64 31.87
C GLN A 131 13.03 12.64 30.69
N SER A 132 11.90 12.57 29.98
CA SER A 132 11.71 11.63 28.87
C SER A 132 11.90 12.31 27.53
N VAL A 133 12.36 11.53 26.54
CA VAL A 133 12.45 11.93 25.14
C VAL A 133 11.31 11.24 24.40
N VAL A 134 10.53 12.01 23.64
CA VAL A 134 9.39 11.52 22.88
C VAL A 134 9.59 11.90 21.42
N ASN A 135 9.27 10.99 20.51
CA ASN A 135 9.26 11.24 19.08
C ASN A 135 7.82 11.23 18.55
N ARG A 136 7.53 12.07 17.56
CA ARG A 136 6.33 11.99 16.73
C ARG A 136 6.66 12.29 15.28
N PHE A 137 5.83 11.83 14.36
CA PHE A 137 5.93 12.24 12.97
C PHE A 137 5.56 13.73 12.85
N LYS A 138 6.48 14.56 12.33
CA LYS A 138 6.20 15.93 11.89
C LYS A 138 5.47 15.90 10.55
N GLY A 139 5.88 14.99 9.66
CA GLY A 139 5.26 14.76 8.36
C GLY A 139 5.86 13.57 7.62
N ILE A 140 5.22 13.22 6.50
CA ILE A 140 5.73 12.28 5.51
C ILE A 140 5.89 13.01 4.18
N PHE A 141 6.88 12.62 3.40
CA PHE A 141 7.11 13.16 2.06
C PHE A 141 6.48 12.19 1.06
N ASP A 142 5.20 12.38 0.74
CA ASP A 142 4.41 11.44 -0.07
C ASP A 142 5.01 11.24 -1.47
N GLU A 143 5.61 12.28 -2.04
CA GLU A 143 6.35 12.26 -3.31
C GLU A 143 7.60 11.37 -3.28
N THR A 144 8.05 10.97 -2.09
CA THR A 144 9.18 10.05 -1.92
C THR A 144 8.73 8.59 -1.77
N ALA A 145 7.43 8.32 -1.88
CA ALA A 145 6.92 6.96 -1.82
C ALA A 145 7.34 6.17 -3.07
N TYR A 146 8.00 5.03 -2.87
CA TYR A 146 8.52 4.22 -3.98
C TYR A 146 8.25 2.73 -3.78
N LEU A 147 8.19 2.01 -4.90
CA LEU A 147 8.15 0.57 -4.95
C LEU A 147 9.22 0.09 -5.93
N LEU A 148 10.15 -0.72 -5.45
CA LEU A 148 11.25 -1.24 -6.27
C LEU A 148 11.48 -2.72 -5.99
N LYS A 149 12.13 -3.37 -6.94
CA LYS A 149 12.60 -4.75 -6.82
C LYS A 149 14.06 -4.71 -6.35
N GLU A 150 14.40 -5.45 -5.31
CA GLU A 150 15.77 -5.49 -4.75
C GLU A 150 16.69 -6.43 -5.55
N THR A 151 16.12 -7.48 -6.16
CA THR A 151 16.88 -8.51 -6.88
C THR A 151 16.20 -8.88 -8.20
N GLY A 152 16.88 -8.73 -9.34
CA GLY A 152 16.44 -9.28 -10.63
C GLY A 152 16.36 -8.26 -11.78
N GLY A 153 16.15 -8.76 -13.01
CA GLY A 153 16.14 -7.97 -14.25
C GLY A 153 14.76 -7.55 -14.75
N SER A 154 13.71 -7.82 -13.99
CA SER A 154 12.32 -7.59 -14.39
C SER A 154 11.81 -6.23 -13.93
N SER A 155 10.90 -5.64 -14.70
CA SER A 155 10.38 -4.30 -14.43
C SER A 155 9.34 -4.31 -13.33
N MET A 156 9.28 -3.22 -12.55
CA MET A 156 8.24 -3.01 -11.55
C MET A 156 7.23 -1.98 -12.07
N VAL A 157 5.96 -2.35 -12.11
CA VAL A 157 4.84 -1.45 -12.36
C VAL A 157 4.19 -1.11 -11.04
N THR A 158 4.26 0.16 -10.66
CA THR A 158 3.70 0.65 -9.40
C THR A 158 2.26 1.12 -9.61
N ASN A 159 1.30 0.53 -8.87
CA ASN A 159 -0.06 1.09 -8.82
C ASN A 159 -0.13 2.21 -7.79
N TYR A 160 0.29 1.90 -6.56
CA TYR A 160 0.38 2.89 -5.49
C TYR A 160 1.41 2.48 -4.44
N VAL A 161 1.98 3.49 -3.80
CA VAL A 161 2.65 3.42 -2.50
C VAL A 161 2.16 4.60 -1.71
N LYS A 162 1.69 4.37 -0.49
CA LYS A 162 1.09 5.42 0.33
C LYS A 162 1.46 5.26 1.78
N GLY A 163 2.09 6.30 2.33
CA GLY A 163 2.20 6.52 3.76
C GLY A 163 0.97 7.25 4.28
N THR A 164 0.52 6.94 5.49
CA THR A 164 -0.52 7.72 6.17
C THR A 164 -0.25 7.67 7.67
N ILE A 165 -0.11 8.86 8.28
CA ILE A 165 -0.03 8.97 9.74
C ILE A 165 -1.45 8.75 10.29
N GLN A 166 -1.63 7.70 11.07
CA GLN A 166 -2.90 7.36 11.69
C GLN A 166 -3.17 8.25 12.91
N ALA A 167 -4.43 8.29 13.37
CA ALA A 167 -4.81 9.00 14.60
C ALA A 167 -4.04 8.50 15.85
N SER A 168 -3.53 7.27 15.82
CA SER A 168 -2.65 6.70 16.85
C SER A 168 -1.26 7.32 16.90
N GLY A 169 -0.89 8.15 15.93
CA GLY A 169 0.47 8.70 15.77
C GLY A 169 1.45 7.74 15.10
N ASN A 170 1.00 6.56 14.64
CA ASN A 170 1.82 5.63 13.88
C ASN A 170 1.69 5.86 12.38
N LEU A 171 2.75 5.57 11.62
CA LEU A 171 2.73 5.56 10.17
C LEU A 171 2.23 4.21 9.65
N GLN A 172 1.18 4.21 8.84
CA GLN A 172 0.79 3.06 8.02
C GLN A 172 1.34 3.26 6.61
N LEU A 173 2.21 2.35 6.17
CA LEU A 173 2.68 2.28 4.79
C LEU A 173 1.97 1.12 4.09
N SER A 174 1.39 1.39 2.93
CA SER A 174 0.69 0.40 2.11
C SER A 174 1.15 0.52 0.66
N PHE A 175 1.22 -0.60 -0.05
CA PHE A 175 1.64 -0.60 -1.46
C PHE A 175 0.92 -1.69 -2.26
N SER A 176 0.85 -1.45 -3.58
CA SER A 176 0.44 -2.42 -4.58
C SER A 176 1.15 -2.14 -5.90
N GLY A 177 1.52 -3.21 -6.58
CA GLY A 177 2.09 -3.16 -7.92
C GLY A 177 2.18 -4.54 -8.55
N TYR A 178 2.88 -4.61 -9.68
CA TYR A 178 3.15 -5.84 -10.40
C TYR A 178 4.63 -5.90 -10.79
N THR A 179 5.24 -7.07 -10.64
CA THR A 179 6.47 -7.37 -11.36
C THR A 179 6.12 -7.88 -12.76
N GLU A 180 6.87 -7.44 -13.76
CA GLU A 180 6.70 -7.83 -15.16
C GLU A 180 7.99 -8.43 -15.72
N ASP A 181 7.91 -9.68 -16.14
CA ASP A 181 9.01 -10.44 -16.71
C ASP A 181 8.76 -10.68 -18.19
N VAL A 182 9.69 -10.26 -19.06
CA VAL A 182 9.58 -10.47 -20.51
C VAL A 182 9.69 -11.95 -20.82
N VAL A 183 8.61 -12.57 -21.30
CA VAL A 183 8.64 -13.93 -21.81
C VAL A 183 9.15 -13.88 -23.26
N ARG A 184 10.43 -14.24 -23.47
CA ARG A 184 10.97 -14.42 -24.82
C ARG A 184 10.28 -15.61 -25.47
N SER A 185 9.71 -15.39 -26.66
CA SER A 185 8.98 -16.38 -27.44
C SER A 185 9.81 -17.65 -27.68
N GLY A 186 9.56 -18.70 -26.89
CA GLY A 186 10.21 -19.99 -27.02
C GLY A 186 9.33 -21.10 -26.42
N LEU A 187 8.83 -21.98 -27.29
CA LEU A 187 8.03 -23.19 -27.03
C LEU A 187 6.98 -23.11 -25.91
N PHE A 188 5.75 -22.82 -26.32
CA PHE A 188 4.57 -22.97 -25.49
C PHE A 188 4.23 -24.45 -25.26
N THR A 189 4.38 -24.94 -24.04
CA THR A 189 3.79 -26.20 -23.61
C THR A 189 2.31 -25.99 -23.27
N TYR A 190 1.44 -26.74 -23.94
CA TYR A 190 -0.01 -26.69 -23.77
C TYR A 190 -0.37 -27.13 -22.34
N GLY A 191 -0.64 -26.19 -21.43
CA GLY A 191 -1.00 -26.50 -20.03
C GLY A 191 -0.60 -25.47 -18.97
N GLU A 192 0.24 -24.48 -19.30
CA GLU A 192 0.59 -23.44 -18.33
C GLU A 192 -0.55 -22.42 -18.09
N ARG A 193 -0.70 -22.06 -16.82
CA ARG A 193 -1.81 -21.29 -16.24
C ARG A 193 -1.90 -19.88 -16.88
N ARG A 194 -2.88 -19.70 -17.76
CA ARG A 194 -3.07 -18.51 -18.61
C ARG A 194 -3.53 -17.23 -17.88
N GLU A 195 -3.71 -17.27 -16.55
CA GLU A 195 -4.36 -16.19 -15.78
C GLU A 195 -3.44 -14.99 -15.47
N ALA A 196 -2.13 -15.11 -15.69
CA ALA A 196 -1.13 -14.08 -15.32
C ALA A 196 -0.49 -13.34 -16.51
N ARG A 197 -0.88 -13.66 -17.75
CA ARG A 197 -0.28 -13.08 -18.97
C ARG A 197 -1.19 -12.04 -19.58
N VAL A 198 -0.70 -10.80 -19.71
CA VAL A 198 -1.47 -9.68 -20.28
C VAL A 198 -0.78 -9.19 -21.56
N PRO A 199 -1.49 -9.11 -22.70
CA PRO A 199 -0.93 -8.53 -23.91
C PRO A 199 -0.79 -7.01 -23.72
N LEU A 200 0.29 -6.43 -24.24
CA LEU A 200 0.34 -4.98 -24.46
C LEU A 200 -0.70 -4.63 -25.53
N LEU A 201 -1.64 -3.76 -25.19
CA LEU A 201 -2.31 -2.96 -26.21
C LEU A 201 -1.26 -1.93 -26.67
N SER A 202 -0.59 -2.21 -27.79
CA SER A 202 0.21 -1.21 -28.48
C SER A 202 -0.68 -0.01 -28.79
N GLU A 203 -0.22 1.19 -28.43
CA GLU A 203 -0.81 2.40 -28.98
C GLU A 203 -0.75 2.29 -30.51
N LEU A 204 -1.92 2.35 -31.14
CA LEU A 204 -2.12 2.39 -32.59
C LEU A 204 -1.80 1.08 -33.35
N GLY A 205 -2.79 0.18 -33.40
CA GLY A 205 -3.17 -0.44 -34.68
C GLY A 205 -2.19 -1.39 -35.38
N GLU A 206 -1.20 -1.96 -34.69
CA GLU A 206 -0.37 -3.04 -35.24
C GLU A 206 -0.72 -4.39 -34.59
N SER A 207 -1.14 -5.33 -35.44
CA SER A 207 -1.66 -6.65 -35.09
C SER A 207 -0.58 -7.70 -34.84
N ASP A 208 0.52 -7.35 -34.19
CA ASP A 208 1.53 -8.32 -33.76
C ASP A 208 1.92 -8.07 -32.30
N VAL A 209 1.32 -8.85 -31.41
CA VAL A 209 1.71 -8.92 -29.99
C VAL A 209 3.03 -9.71 -29.91
N GLY A 210 4.15 -9.04 -30.18
CA GLY A 210 5.48 -9.65 -30.23
C GLY A 210 6.04 -10.07 -28.86
N HIS A 211 5.47 -9.56 -27.76
CA HIS A 211 5.97 -9.80 -26.41
C HIS A 211 4.83 -10.09 -25.42
N TRP A 212 5.00 -11.18 -24.67
CA TRP A 212 4.15 -11.54 -23.55
C TRP A 212 4.92 -11.29 -22.26
N TYR A 213 4.21 -10.88 -21.21
CA TYR A 213 4.78 -10.68 -19.90
C TYR A 213 4.07 -11.59 -18.90
N ASP A 214 4.85 -12.24 -18.05
CA ASP A 214 4.31 -12.84 -16.84
C ASP A 214 4.18 -11.72 -15.80
N ARG A 215 2.95 -11.46 -15.36
CA ARG A 215 2.65 -10.45 -14.33
C ARG A 215 2.39 -11.12 -13.00
N GLN A 216 3.14 -10.70 -12.00
CA GLN A 216 2.89 -11.12 -10.64
C GLN A 216 2.52 -9.93 -9.76
N HIS A 217 1.29 -9.97 -9.23
CA HIS A 217 0.83 -8.96 -8.28
C HIS A 217 1.58 -9.07 -6.96
N VAL A 218 1.96 -7.92 -6.44
CA VAL A 218 2.59 -7.78 -5.12
C VAL A 218 1.91 -6.65 -4.38
N SER A 219 1.50 -6.94 -3.14
CA SER A 219 0.91 -5.93 -2.26
C SER A 219 1.23 -6.21 -0.80
N GLY A 220 1.15 -5.18 0.03
CA GLY A 220 1.41 -5.31 1.44
C GLY A 220 1.09 -4.04 2.21
N SER A 221 1.05 -4.16 3.53
CA SER A 221 0.95 -3.02 4.43
C SER A 221 1.66 -3.27 5.75
N GLY A 222 2.09 -2.20 6.40
CA GLY A 222 2.74 -2.28 7.69
C GLY A 222 2.70 -0.97 8.45
N THR A 223 2.61 -1.09 9.78
CA THR A 223 2.62 0.05 10.70
C THR A 223 4.00 0.24 11.33
N PHE A 224 4.40 1.50 11.53
CA PHE A 224 5.65 1.93 12.17
C PHE A 224 5.38 2.98 13.25
N SER A 225 6.11 2.89 14.36
CA SER A 225 6.19 3.97 15.35
C SER A 225 7.26 5.00 14.94
N PRO A 226 7.16 6.25 15.45
CA PRO A 226 8.19 7.26 15.21
C PRO A 226 9.55 6.89 15.87
N GLY A 227 9.52 5.97 16.85
CA GLY A 227 10.66 5.46 17.60
C GLY A 227 10.79 6.06 18.99
#